data_AF-A0A2G1X813-F1
#
_entry.id   AF-A0A2G1X813-F1
#
_cell.length_a   1.000
_cell.length_b   1.000
_cell.length_c   1.000
_cell.angle_alpha   90.00
_cell.angle_beta   90.00
_cell.angle_gamma   90.00
#
_symmetry.space_group_name_H-M   'P 1'
#
loop_
_entity.id
_entity.type
_entity.pdbx_description
1 polymer ?
#
loop_
_entity_poly.entity_id
_entity_poly.type
_entity_poly.pdbx_seq_one_letter_code
_entity_poly.pdbx_strand_id
1 'polypeptide(L)'
;MSPSIPFVGGAERPASADGPGAHGSDRGLRVRMVVATALVIALPFAFVYAFVFLINAVGLPLLEWANERPYTGEVYVDPVLLAVVVLGGLAAQYRYGPRTVLRSVGARRVSPDEYPELHAAVTRLAAQADLPAPDVAVKHTDLPNAFAVGTPNDGTVVVTTGLLDRLDDAELDAVLAHELSHLANRDASLMTVAWVLPTVTYYVAIAAFYVLYGLYNLLRFGGGGGGDRDGRALAVGLVVITVSALLTLTVSAMFWFGSVLIHRVLSRYRE
;
A
#
# COMPACT_ATOMS: atom_id res chain seq x y z
N MET A 1 -15.28 16.41 80.52
CA MET A 1 -14.80 17.71 80.00
C MET A 1 -13.99 17.45 78.75
N SER A 2 -14.61 17.59 77.58
CA SER A 2 -13.93 17.75 76.29
C SER A 2 -14.66 18.85 75.54
N PRO A 3 -13.96 19.88 75.01
CA PRO A 3 -14.59 21.03 74.40
C PRO A 3 -14.94 20.77 72.92
N SER A 4 -16.01 21.41 72.50
CA SER A 4 -16.49 21.62 71.14
C SER A 4 -15.53 22.46 70.29
N ILE A 5 -15.36 22.11 69.01
CA ILE A 5 -14.90 23.04 67.95
C ILE A 5 -15.82 22.87 66.71
N PRO A 6 -16.15 23.98 65.99
CA PRO A 6 -17.28 24.07 65.08
C PRO A 6 -16.93 23.98 63.59
N PHE A 7 -18.01 23.86 62.82
CA PHE A 7 -18.20 23.95 61.36
C PHE A 7 -17.34 25.00 60.63
N VAL A 8 -16.70 24.61 59.50
CA VAL A 8 -16.33 25.52 58.40
C VAL A 8 -16.37 24.78 57.07
N GLY A 9 -17.05 25.38 56.08
CA GLY A 9 -16.60 25.37 54.69
C GLY A 9 -17.31 24.39 53.76
N GLY A 10 -18.34 24.89 53.05
CA GLY A 10 -18.90 24.23 51.88
C GLY A 10 -17.83 24.02 50.81
N ALA A 11 -17.68 22.78 50.37
CA ALA A 11 -16.97 22.47 49.14
C ALA A 11 -17.93 22.74 47.96
N GLU A 12 -17.64 23.82 47.24
CA GLU A 12 -18.22 24.13 45.95
C GLU A 12 -18.08 22.92 45.01
N ARG A 13 -19.20 22.52 44.40
CA ARG A 13 -19.17 21.61 43.25
C ARG A 13 -18.49 22.36 42.10
N PRO A 14 -17.43 21.85 41.47
CA PRO A 14 -16.97 22.43 40.22
C PRO A 14 -18.07 22.26 39.17
N ALA A 15 -18.50 23.42 38.65
CA ALA A 15 -19.47 23.55 37.59
C ALA A 15 -19.02 22.77 36.35
N SER A 16 -20.02 22.15 35.71
CA SER A 16 -19.99 21.63 34.36
C SER A 16 -19.26 22.56 33.39
N ALA A 17 -18.07 22.16 32.94
CA ALA A 17 -17.47 22.65 31.71
C ALA A 17 -17.80 21.65 30.58
N ASP A 18 -19.10 21.52 30.29
CA ASP A 18 -19.56 20.90 29.06
C ASP A 18 -19.56 21.99 27.98
N GLY A 19 -18.39 22.20 27.39
CA GLY A 19 -18.20 23.06 26.22
C GLY A 19 -18.32 22.23 24.95
N PRO A 20 -19.10 22.65 23.94
CA PRO A 20 -19.35 21.84 22.76
C PRO A 20 -18.04 21.57 22.00
N GLY A 21 -17.79 20.27 21.81
CA GLY A 21 -16.66 19.66 21.11
C GLY A 21 -15.97 20.50 20.05
N ALA A 22 -14.82 21.07 20.41
CA ALA A 22 -13.77 21.39 19.46
C ALA A 22 -13.05 20.09 19.06
N HIS A 23 -13.72 19.24 18.27
CA HIS A 23 -13.01 18.27 17.43
C HIS A 23 -12.30 19.09 16.35
N GLY A 24 -11.12 19.62 16.68
CA GLY A 24 -10.22 20.24 15.74
C GLY A 24 -9.93 19.22 14.65
N SER A 25 -10.59 19.35 13.49
CA SER A 25 -10.27 18.55 12.33
C SER A 25 -8.78 18.77 12.04
N ASP A 26 -7.97 17.73 12.16
CA ASP A 26 -6.56 17.77 11.79
C ASP A 26 -6.42 18.09 10.31
N ARG A 27 -6.43 19.39 9.97
CA ARG A 27 -6.23 19.88 8.60
C ARG A 27 -4.91 19.37 8.05
N GLY A 28 -3.89 19.28 8.90
CA GLY A 28 -2.59 18.70 8.54
C GLY A 28 -2.70 17.24 8.12
N LEU A 29 -3.45 16.42 8.85
CA LEU A 29 -3.67 15.02 8.50
C LEU A 29 -4.48 14.89 7.21
N ARG A 30 -5.58 15.64 7.07
CA ARG A 30 -6.40 15.65 5.85
C ARG A 30 -5.60 16.06 4.61
N VAL A 31 -4.78 17.11 4.71
CA VAL A 31 -3.90 17.55 3.60
C VAL A 31 -2.90 16.46 3.23
N ARG A 32 -2.25 15.82 4.22
CA ARG A 32 -1.31 14.71 3.97
C ARG A 32 -1.99 13.54 3.29
N MET A 33 -3.19 13.14 3.74
CA MET A 33 -3.95 12.06 3.11
C MET A 33 -4.34 12.39 1.66
N VAL A 34 -4.77 13.64 1.40
CA VAL A 34 -5.11 14.09 0.04
C VAL A 34 -3.88 14.09 -0.85
N VAL A 35 -2.75 14.62 -0.38
CA VAL A 35 -1.48 14.64 -1.13
C VAL A 35 -1.00 13.23 -1.41
N ALA A 36 -1.01 12.34 -0.41
CA ALA A 36 -0.62 10.95 -0.59
C ALA A 36 -1.51 10.26 -1.63
N THR A 37 -2.83 10.44 -1.54
CA THR A 37 -3.79 9.86 -2.50
C THR A 37 -3.58 10.42 -3.91
N ALA A 38 -3.35 11.73 -4.04
CA ALA A 38 -3.07 12.36 -5.33
C ALA A 38 -1.78 11.82 -5.96
N LEU A 39 -0.72 11.63 -5.17
CA LEU A 39 0.53 11.03 -5.63
C LEU A 39 0.33 9.57 -6.04
N VAL A 40 -0.47 8.79 -5.30
CA VAL A 40 -0.80 7.40 -5.63
C VAL A 40 -1.43 7.28 -7.01
N ILE A 41 -2.32 8.21 -7.33
CA ILE A 41 -3.02 8.23 -8.61
C ILE A 41 -2.13 8.80 -9.71
N ALA A 42 -1.42 9.91 -9.46
CA ALA A 42 -0.69 10.64 -10.50
C ALA A 42 0.60 9.94 -10.96
N LEU A 43 1.32 9.30 -10.03
CA LEU A 43 2.63 8.71 -10.32
C LEU A 43 2.61 7.62 -11.41
N PRO A 44 1.64 6.68 -11.45
CA PRO A 44 1.51 5.73 -12.54
C PRO A 44 1.34 6.39 -13.93
N PHE A 45 0.55 7.47 -14.02
CA PHE A 45 0.37 8.19 -15.30
C PHE A 45 1.66 8.88 -15.72
N ALA A 46 2.29 9.60 -14.78
CA ALA A 46 3.56 10.28 -15.03
C ALA A 46 4.63 9.29 -15.49
N PHE A 47 4.71 8.11 -14.88
CA PHE A 47 5.61 7.05 -15.31
C PHE A 47 5.34 6.59 -16.74
N VAL A 48 4.10 6.23 -17.08
CA VAL A 48 3.76 5.73 -18.42
C VAL A 48 4.07 6.79 -19.48
N TYR A 49 3.70 8.05 -19.26
CA TYR A 49 3.99 9.11 -20.22
C TYR A 49 5.47 9.46 -20.31
N ALA A 50 6.23 9.45 -19.20
CA ALA A 50 7.68 9.60 -19.24
C ALA A 50 8.34 8.47 -20.04
N PHE A 51 7.84 7.25 -19.89
CA PHE A 51 8.32 6.09 -20.63
C PHE A 51 7.99 6.16 -22.13
N VAL A 52 6.75 6.52 -22.48
CA VAL A 52 6.34 6.78 -23.86
C VAL A 52 7.19 7.89 -24.49
N PHE A 53 7.44 8.98 -23.76
CA PHE A 53 8.33 10.05 -24.19
C PHE A 53 9.74 9.52 -24.47
N LEU A 54 10.31 8.71 -23.58
CA LEU A 54 11.63 8.13 -23.76
C LEU A 54 11.71 7.20 -24.98
N ILE A 55 10.67 6.38 -25.22
CA ILE A 55 10.61 5.55 -26.42
C ILE A 55 10.64 6.40 -27.68
N ASN A 56 9.84 7.46 -27.75
CA ASN A 56 9.81 8.31 -28.94
C ASN A 56 11.09 9.15 -29.11
N ALA A 57 11.65 9.68 -28.01
CA ALA A 57 12.81 10.57 -28.06
C ALA A 57 14.14 9.82 -28.24
N VAL A 58 14.24 8.59 -27.76
CA VAL A 58 15.49 7.81 -27.75
C VAL A 58 15.31 6.46 -28.41
N GLY A 59 14.26 5.72 -28.05
CA GLY A 59 14.02 4.37 -28.55
C GLY A 59 13.88 4.31 -30.07
N LEU A 60 12.95 5.07 -30.65
CA LEU A 60 12.68 5.07 -32.09
C LEU A 60 13.87 5.59 -32.92
N PRO A 61 14.51 6.74 -32.60
CA PRO A 61 15.69 7.20 -33.34
C PRO A 61 16.86 6.21 -33.26
N LEU A 62 17.04 5.55 -32.12
CA LEU A 62 18.06 4.52 -31.96
C LEU A 62 17.75 3.29 -32.85
N LEU A 63 16.46 2.93 -32.99
CA LEU A 63 16.02 1.84 -33.86
C LEU A 63 16.19 2.16 -35.34
N GLU A 64 15.91 3.39 -35.75
CA GLU A 64 16.18 3.86 -37.11
C GLU A 64 17.67 3.79 -37.43
N TRP A 65 18.50 4.27 -36.52
CA TRP A 65 19.96 4.17 -36.63
C TRP A 65 20.43 2.71 -36.72
N ALA A 66 19.80 1.80 -35.99
CA ALA A 66 20.14 0.37 -35.98
C ALA A 66 19.82 -0.33 -37.31
N ASN A 67 18.63 -0.07 -37.85
CA ASN A 67 18.04 -0.85 -38.93
C ASN A 67 18.21 -0.22 -40.32
N GLU A 68 18.74 1.00 -40.40
CA GLU A 68 18.85 1.79 -41.65
C GLU A 68 17.51 1.91 -42.40
N ARG A 69 16.40 1.71 -41.69
CA ARG A 69 15.04 1.81 -42.21
C ARG A 69 14.35 2.96 -41.51
N PRO A 70 13.76 3.91 -42.26
CA PRO A 70 12.97 4.97 -41.65
C PRO A 70 11.75 4.36 -40.96
N TYR A 71 11.63 4.60 -39.66
CA TYR A 71 10.40 4.39 -38.91
C TYR A 71 9.62 5.71 -38.94
N THR A 72 8.32 5.64 -39.21
CA THR A 72 7.46 6.84 -39.25
C THR A 72 6.33 6.77 -38.23
N GLY A 73 6.35 5.74 -37.37
CA GLY A 73 5.34 5.56 -36.33
C GLY A 73 5.81 6.13 -35.00
N GLU A 74 4.90 6.79 -34.28
CA GLU A 74 5.10 7.20 -32.89
C GLU A 74 4.43 6.18 -31.96
N VAL A 75 5.03 5.97 -30.79
CA VAL A 75 4.40 5.20 -29.71
C VAL A 75 3.50 6.14 -28.94
N TYR A 76 2.22 5.81 -28.83
CA TYR A 76 1.26 6.58 -28.05
C TYR A 76 0.45 5.64 -27.17
N VAL A 77 0.10 6.12 -25.98
CA VAL A 77 -0.81 5.44 -25.05
C VAL A 77 -2.04 6.32 -24.91
N ASP A 78 -3.20 5.74 -25.21
CA ASP A 78 -4.48 6.42 -25.06
C ASP A 78 -4.75 6.76 -23.57
N PRO A 79 -5.07 8.02 -23.24
CA PRO A 79 -5.29 8.47 -21.86
C PRO A 79 -6.46 7.76 -21.19
N VAL A 80 -7.51 7.44 -21.94
CA VAL A 80 -8.71 6.78 -21.41
C VAL A 80 -8.39 5.34 -21.08
N LEU A 81 -7.71 4.63 -21.97
CA LEU A 81 -7.24 3.26 -21.73
C LEU A 81 -6.31 3.22 -20.51
N LEU A 82 -5.35 4.15 -20.42
CA LEU A 82 -4.45 4.25 -19.28
C LEU A 82 -5.21 4.50 -17.97
N ALA A 83 -6.19 5.41 -17.99
CA ALA A 83 -7.02 5.68 -16.82
C ALA A 83 -7.82 4.46 -16.41
N VAL A 84 -8.43 3.73 -17.35
CA VAL A 84 -9.17 2.49 -17.07
C VAL A 84 -8.26 1.44 -16.46
N VAL A 85 -7.05 1.26 -16.99
CA VAL A 85 -6.08 0.27 -16.47
C VAL A 85 -5.59 0.66 -15.07
N VAL A 86 -5.17 1.91 -14.87
CA VAL A 86 -4.64 2.37 -13.58
C VAL A 86 -5.73 2.38 -12.51
N LEU A 87 -6.88 2.99 -12.79
CA LEU A 87 -7.98 3.08 -11.82
C LEU A 87 -8.62 1.70 -11.59
N GLY A 88 -8.77 0.89 -12.64
CA GLY A 88 -9.23 -0.49 -12.52
C GLY A 88 -8.29 -1.37 -11.69
N GLY A 89 -6.97 -1.22 -11.88
CA GLY A 89 -5.95 -1.87 -11.07
C GLY A 89 -6.01 -1.44 -9.60
N LEU A 90 -6.12 -0.14 -9.34
CA LEU A 90 -6.29 0.40 -7.97
C LEU A 90 -7.58 -0.12 -7.32
N ALA A 91 -8.69 -0.16 -8.05
CA ALA A 91 -9.97 -0.68 -7.55
C ALA A 91 -9.90 -2.19 -7.28
N ALA A 92 -9.30 -2.97 -8.18
CA ALA A 92 -9.06 -4.39 -7.98
C ALA A 92 -8.18 -4.61 -6.74
N GLN A 93 -7.13 -3.83 -6.58
CA GLN A 93 -6.25 -3.93 -5.41
C GLN A 93 -6.98 -3.56 -4.11
N TYR A 94 -7.79 -2.51 -4.11
CA TYR A 94 -8.62 -2.16 -2.96
C TYR A 94 -9.56 -3.32 -2.58
N ARG A 95 -10.13 -4.01 -3.57
CA ARG A 95 -11.09 -5.09 -3.36
C ARG A 95 -10.46 -6.42 -2.95
N TYR A 96 -9.32 -6.77 -3.54
CA TYR A 96 -8.67 -8.09 -3.40
C TYR A 96 -7.41 -8.07 -2.53
N GLY A 97 -6.83 -6.89 -2.29
CA GLY A 97 -5.61 -6.70 -1.51
C GLY A 97 -5.62 -7.39 -0.14
N PRO A 98 -6.67 -7.18 0.70
CA PRO A 98 -6.74 -7.83 2.01
C PRO A 98 -6.67 -9.37 1.92
N ARG A 99 -7.33 -9.97 0.94
CA ARG A 99 -7.29 -11.43 0.72
C ARG A 99 -5.91 -11.90 0.29
N THR A 100 -5.22 -11.12 -0.54
CA THR A 100 -3.85 -11.42 -0.96
C THR A 100 -2.89 -11.36 0.22
N VAL A 101 -3.04 -10.39 1.13
CA VAL A 101 -2.25 -10.29 2.36
C VAL A 101 -2.43 -11.52 3.25
N LEU A 102 -3.67 -11.94 3.50
CA LEU A 102 -3.96 -13.14 4.30
C LEU A 102 -3.29 -14.40 3.72
N ARG A 103 -3.36 -14.57 2.40
CA ARG A 103 -2.69 -15.68 1.70
C ARG A 103 -1.17 -15.58 1.77
N SER A 104 -0.59 -14.39 1.60
CA SER A 104 0.87 -14.22 1.62
C SER A 104 1.48 -14.49 2.99
N VAL A 105 0.74 -14.21 4.07
CA VAL A 105 1.23 -14.50 5.44
C VAL A 105 0.91 -15.93 5.89
N GLY A 106 0.12 -16.68 5.11
CA GLY A 106 -0.34 -18.03 5.46
C GLY A 106 -1.36 -18.07 6.59
N ALA A 107 -2.12 -16.99 6.81
CA ALA A 107 -3.17 -16.94 7.82
C ALA A 107 -4.47 -17.55 7.27
N ARG A 108 -5.16 -18.32 8.11
CA ARG A 108 -6.44 -18.96 7.77
C ARG A 108 -7.56 -18.31 8.55
N ARG A 109 -8.66 -17.96 7.90
CA ARG A 109 -9.87 -17.53 8.59
C ARG A 109 -10.42 -18.68 9.42
N VAL A 110 -10.78 -18.38 10.66
CA VAL A 110 -11.29 -19.37 11.62
C VAL A 110 -12.73 -19.06 11.98
N SER A 111 -13.51 -20.10 12.21
CA SER A 111 -14.89 -19.97 12.66
C SER A 111 -14.98 -19.64 14.16
N PRO A 112 -16.12 -19.06 14.62
CA PRO A 112 -16.39 -18.90 16.05
C PRO A 112 -16.39 -20.22 16.83
N ASP A 113 -16.65 -21.35 16.15
CA ASP A 113 -16.61 -22.68 16.78
C ASP A 113 -15.18 -23.16 17.05
N GLU A 114 -14.20 -22.76 16.21
CA GLU A 114 -12.80 -23.11 16.39
C GLU A 114 -12.11 -22.26 17.46
N TYR A 115 -12.43 -20.96 17.53
CA TYR A 115 -11.83 -20.01 18.47
C TYR A 115 -12.90 -19.09 19.11
N PRO A 116 -13.77 -19.63 19.98
CA PRO A 116 -14.92 -18.89 20.51
C PRO A 116 -14.53 -17.68 21.37
N GLU A 117 -13.52 -17.83 22.23
CA GLU A 117 -13.05 -16.77 23.13
C GLU A 117 -12.45 -15.60 22.35
N LEU A 118 -11.64 -15.91 21.33
CA LEU A 118 -11.03 -14.90 20.46
C LEU A 118 -12.10 -14.14 19.66
N HIS A 119 -13.07 -14.83 19.09
CA HIS A 119 -14.19 -14.20 18.38
C HIS A 119 -15.04 -13.32 19.31
N ALA A 120 -15.27 -13.76 20.55
CA ALA A 120 -15.99 -12.99 21.55
C ALA A 120 -15.22 -11.72 21.96
N ALA A 121 -13.91 -11.82 22.18
CA ALA A 121 -13.04 -10.69 22.49
C ALA A 121 -13.04 -9.66 21.34
N VAL A 122 -12.79 -10.11 20.11
CA VAL A 122 -12.79 -9.25 18.92
C VAL A 122 -14.15 -8.56 18.73
N THR A 123 -15.26 -9.30 18.87
CA THR A 123 -16.61 -8.74 18.72
C THR A 123 -16.90 -7.69 19.79
N ARG A 124 -16.56 -7.98 21.05
CA ARG A 124 -16.74 -7.07 22.19
C ARG A 124 -15.94 -5.77 21.98
N LEU A 125 -14.67 -5.89 21.61
CA LEU A 125 -13.78 -4.74 21.42
C LEU A 125 -14.15 -3.94 20.16
N ALA A 126 -14.57 -4.60 19.07
CA ALA A 126 -15.06 -3.92 17.87
C ALA A 126 -16.31 -3.09 18.17
N ALA A 127 -17.24 -3.63 18.96
CA ALA A 127 -18.42 -2.88 19.40
C ALA A 127 -18.07 -1.65 20.25
N GLN A 128 -17.04 -1.73 21.10
CA GLN A 128 -16.55 -0.57 21.87
C GLN A 128 -15.91 0.50 20.99
N ALA A 129 -15.39 0.12 19.82
CA ALA A 129 -14.76 1.00 18.85
C ALA A 129 -15.72 1.46 17.72
N ASP A 130 -17.04 1.25 17.86
CA ASP A 130 -18.06 1.52 16.83
C ASP A 130 -17.74 0.89 15.46
N LEU A 131 -17.17 -0.32 15.48
CA LEU A 131 -16.85 -1.11 14.29
C LEU A 131 -17.82 -2.28 14.11
N PRO A 132 -18.19 -2.64 12.86
CA PRO A 132 -18.75 -3.95 12.60
C PRO A 132 -17.71 -5.03 12.95
N ALA A 133 -18.18 -6.17 13.47
CA ALA A 133 -17.30 -7.26 13.89
C ALA A 133 -16.43 -7.75 12.72
N PRO A 134 -15.09 -7.61 12.79
CA PRO A 134 -14.21 -8.03 11.73
C PRO A 134 -14.05 -9.56 11.71
N ASP A 135 -13.69 -10.09 10.54
CA ASP A 135 -13.30 -11.50 10.41
C ASP A 135 -12.08 -11.80 11.29
N VAL A 136 -11.96 -13.01 11.80
CA VAL A 136 -10.77 -13.46 12.55
C VAL A 136 -10.00 -14.48 11.73
N ALA A 137 -8.68 -14.31 11.66
CA ALA A 137 -7.77 -15.26 11.05
C ALA A 137 -6.63 -15.63 12.00
N VAL A 138 -6.25 -16.90 11.99
CA VAL A 138 -5.14 -17.43 12.79
C VAL A 138 -4.03 -17.91 11.87
N LYS A 139 -2.80 -17.57 12.24
CA LYS A 139 -1.58 -18.12 11.62
C LYS A 139 -0.88 -19.02 12.62
N HIS A 140 -0.61 -20.26 12.22
CA HIS A 140 0.17 -21.20 13.02
C HIS A 140 1.67 -20.84 12.95
N THR A 141 2.19 -20.23 14.00
CA THR A 141 3.61 -19.92 14.17
C THR A 141 3.90 -19.55 15.62
N ASP A 142 5.07 -19.92 16.12
CA ASP A 142 5.49 -19.63 17.50
C ASP A 142 5.94 -18.18 17.70
N LEU A 143 6.07 -17.39 16.63
CA LEU A 143 6.42 -15.98 16.71
C LEU A 143 5.18 -15.17 17.11
N PRO A 144 5.17 -14.50 18.28
CA PRO A 144 4.01 -13.73 18.72
C PRO A 144 3.82 -12.49 17.83
N ASN A 145 2.65 -12.38 17.20
CA ASN A 145 2.28 -11.22 16.40
C ASN A 145 0.75 -11.12 16.25
N ALA A 146 0.25 -9.90 16.10
CA ALA A 146 -1.13 -9.61 15.72
C ALA A 146 -1.17 -8.37 14.83
N PHE A 147 -2.10 -8.32 13.87
CA PHE A 147 -2.32 -7.15 13.05
C PHE A 147 -3.72 -7.13 12.42
N ALA A 148 -4.26 -5.95 12.13
CA ALA A 148 -5.50 -5.80 11.37
C ALA A 148 -5.24 -5.47 9.89
N VAL A 149 -6.05 -6.03 8.99
CA VAL A 149 -6.01 -5.74 7.54
C VAL A 149 -7.42 -5.48 7.00
N GLY A 150 -7.54 -4.56 6.04
CA GLY A 150 -8.80 -4.27 5.37
C GLY A 150 -9.33 -2.89 5.70
N THR A 151 -10.65 -2.76 5.65
CA THR A 151 -11.36 -1.48 5.88
C THR A 151 -12.23 -1.60 7.12
N PRO A 152 -12.66 -0.48 7.73
CA PRO A 152 -13.58 -0.52 8.86
C PRO A 152 -14.83 -1.41 8.64
N ASN A 153 -15.31 -1.51 7.39
CA ASN A 153 -16.52 -2.26 7.03
C ASN A 153 -16.25 -3.70 6.55
N ASP A 154 -15.01 -4.03 6.18
CA ASP A 154 -14.59 -5.34 5.65
C ASP A 154 -13.16 -5.57 6.13
N GLY A 155 -13.02 -5.79 7.44
CA GLY A 155 -11.75 -5.94 8.14
C GLY A 155 -11.51 -7.38 8.55
N THR A 156 -10.25 -7.75 8.71
CA THR A 156 -9.83 -9.03 9.27
C THR A 156 -8.73 -8.79 10.30
N VAL A 157 -8.90 -9.30 11.52
CA VAL A 157 -7.87 -9.34 12.55
C VAL A 157 -7.11 -10.66 12.43
N VAL A 158 -5.78 -10.57 12.34
CA VAL A 158 -4.89 -11.72 12.22
C VAL A 158 -4.11 -11.87 13.52
N VAL A 159 -4.10 -13.08 14.08
CA VAL A 159 -3.38 -13.42 15.31
C VAL A 159 -2.53 -14.66 15.10
N THR A 160 -1.37 -14.75 15.74
CA THR A 160 -0.54 -15.97 15.70
C THR A 160 -0.80 -16.87 16.90
N THR A 161 -0.64 -18.19 16.73
CA THR A 161 -0.73 -19.14 17.86
C THR A 161 0.25 -18.79 18.98
N GLY A 162 1.49 -18.42 18.61
CA GLY A 162 2.49 -18.01 19.61
C GLY A 162 2.11 -16.75 20.40
N LEU A 163 1.20 -15.90 19.91
CA LEU A 163 0.69 -14.77 20.71
C LEU A 163 -0.39 -15.25 21.68
N LEU A 164 -1.32 -16.09 21.20
CA LEU A 164 -2.38 -16.70 22.02
C LEU A 164 -1.81 -17.56 23.16
N ASP A 165 -0.70 -18.25 22.94
CA ASP A 165 -0.08 -19.13 23.93
C ASP A 165 0.72 -18.37 25.01
N ARG A 166 0.99 -17.06 24.81
CA ARG A 166 1.88 -16.27 25.67
C ARG A 166 1.17 -15.20 26.48
N LEU A 167 0.09 -14.65 25.96
CA LEU A 167 -0.64 -13.56 26.60
C LEU A 167 -1.81 -14.10 27.39
N ASP A 168 -2.09 -13.48 28.52
CA ASP A 168 -3.37 -13.67 29.21
C ASP A 168 -4.51 -12.89 28.51
N ASP A 169 -5.74 -13.11 28.96
CA ASP A 169 -6.92 -12.49 28.36
C ASP A 169 -6.88 -10.96 28.37
N ALA A 170 -6.32 -10.35 29.42
CA ALA A 170 -6.27 -8.89 29.55
C ALA A 170 -5.18 -8.29 28.64
N GLU A 171 -4.02 -8.94 28.56
CA GLU A 171 -2.95 -8.58 27.64
C GLU A 171 -3.38 -8.76 26.18
N LEU A 172 -4.08 -9.85 25.87
CA LEU A 172 -4.65 -10.09 24.54
C LEU A 172 -5.68 -9.03 24.18
N ASP A 173 -6.60 -8.70 25.09
CA ASP A 173 -7.57 -7.63 24.89
C ASP A 173 -6.90 -6.28 24.59
N ALA A 174 -5.81 -5.95 25.29
CA ALA A 174 -5.05 -4.73 25.05
C ALA A 174 -4.45 -4.70 23.63
N VAL A 175 -3.84 -5.81 23.19
CA VAL A 175 -3.29 -5.93 21.83
C VAL A 175 -4.38 -5.86 20.77
N LEU A 176 -5.49 -6.58 20.96
CA LEU A 176 -6.61 -6.56 20.03
C LEU A 176 -7.26 -5.17 19.94
N ALA A 177 -7.44 -4.48 21.07
CA ALA A 177 -7.96 -3.12 21.12
C ALA A 177 -7.04 -2.14 20.36
N HIS A 178 -5.72 -2.29 20.52
CA HIS A 178 -4.74 -1.52 19.77
C HIS A 178 -4.90 -1.73 18.26
N GLU A 179 -4.98 -2.98 17.80
CA GLU A 179 -5.14 -3.30 16.38
C GLU A 179 -6.50 -2.85 15.80
N LEU A 180 -7.58 -2.99 16.58
CA LEU A 180 -8.90 -2.51 16.18
C LEU A 180 -8.95 -0.98 16.10
N SER A 181 -8.20 -0.27 16.94
CA SER A 181 -8.07 1.19 16.85
C SER A 181 -7.41 1.62 15.53
N HIS A 182 -6.43 0.86 15.03
CA HIS A 182 -5.82 1.10 13.72
C HIS A 182 -6.79 0.84 12.57
N LEU A 183 -7.65 -0.18 12.72
CA LEU A 183 -8.71 -0.48 11.77
C LEU A 183 -9.77 0.63 11.75
N ALA A 184 -10.18 1.14 12.92
CA ALA A 184 -11.15 2.23 13.06
C ALA A 184 -10.64 3.56 12.49
N ASN A 185 -9.41 3.94 12.85
CA ASN A 185 -8.84 5.24 12.50
C ASN A 185 -8.28 5.33 11.07
N ARG A 186 -8.51 4.31 10.21
CA ARG A 186 -8.03 4.25 8.81
C ARG A 186 -6.51 4.27 8.66
N ASP A 187 -5.79 4.07 9.75
CA ASP A 187 -4.34 4.06 9.75
C ASP A 187 -3.80 2.74 9.14
N ALA A 188 -4.56 1.66 9.27
CA ALA A 188 -4.34 0.42 8.52
C ALA A 188 -4.52 0.61 6.99
N SER A 189 -5.47 1.45 6.55
CA SER A 189 -5.63 1.78 5.13
C SER A 189 -4.51 2.69 4.60
N LEU A 190 -3.93 3.57 5.41
CA LEU A 190 -2.79 4.41 4.99
C LEU A 190 -1.50 3.61 4.82
N MET A 191 -1.22 2.65 5.72
CA MET A 191 -0.13 1.70 5.50
C MET A 191 -0.39 0.85 4.25
N THR A 192 -1.62 0.39 4.03
CA THR A 192 -1.97 -0.40 2.83
C THR A 192 -1.77 0.42 1.53
N VAL A 193 -2.14 1.70 1.52
CA VAL A 193 -1.88 2.61 0.37
C VAL A 193 -0.38 2.82 0.13
N ALA A 194 0.45 2.86 1.18
CA ALA A 194 1.90 2.95 1.04
C ALA A 194 2.54 1.71 0.39
N TRP A 195 1.89 0.54 0.49
CA TRP A 195 2.27 -0.70 -0.21
C TRP A 195 1.66 -0.82 -1.61
N VAL A 196 0.52 -0.17 -1.86
CA VAL A 196 -0.13 -0.15 -3.19
C VAL A 196 0.76 0.49 -4.25
N LEU A 197 1.41 1.60 -3.89
CA LEU A 197 2.24 2.35 -4.82
C LEU A 197 3.44 1.56 -5.38
N PRO A 198 4.29 0.92 -4.54
CA PRO A 198 5.37 0.08 -5.02
C PRO A 198 4.87 -1.11 -5.86
N THR A 199 3.77 -1.75 -5.46
CA THR A 199 3.23 -2.92 -6.17
C THR A 199 2.69 -2.57 -7.56
N VAL A 200 1.91 -1.50 -7.69
CA VAL A 200 1.40 -1.05 -9.00
C VAL A 200 2.56 -0.65 -9.91
N THR A 201 3.50 0.12 -9.37
CA THR A 201 4.68 0.56 -10.13
C THR A 201 5.52 -0.64 -10.60
N TYR A 202 5.71 -1.63 -9.73
CA TYR A 202 6.41 -2.86 -10.08
C TYR A 202 5.75 -3.60 -11.25
N TYR A 203 4.42 -3.76 -11.24
CA TYR A 203 3.71 -4.40 -12.34
C TYR A 203 3.75 -3.59 -13.64
N VAL A 204 3.64 -2.26 -13.57
CA VAL A 204 3.77 -1.40 -14.75
C VAL A 204 5.19 -1.46 -15.32
N ALA A 205 6.22 -1.48 -14.48
CA ALA A 205 7.61 -1.63 -14.90
C ALA A 205 7.87 -3.00 -15.53
N ILE A 206 7.30 -4.07 -14.98
CA ILE A 206 7.34 -5.41 -15.60
C ILE A 206 6.66 -5.41 -16.97
N ALA A 207 5.48 -4.79 -17.10
CA ALA A 207 4.79 -4.70 -18.37
C ALA A 207 5.64 -3.95 -19.42
N ALA A 208 6.23 -2.82 -19.03
CA ALA A 208 7.15 -2.06 -19.87
C ALA A 208 8.35 -2.92 -20.30
N PHE A 209 8.95 -3.67 -19.37
CA PHE A 209 10.04 -4.62 -19.67
C PHE A 209 9.63 -5.66 -20.72
N TYR A 210 8.46 -6.28 -20.58
CA TYR A 210 8.00 -7.28 -21.55
C TYR A 210 7.69 -6.69 -22.93
N VAL A 211 7.20 -5.44 -23.00
CA VAL A 211 7.01 -4.73 -24.28
C VAL A 211 8.36 -4.51 -24.98
N LEU A 212 9.36 -4.05 -24.25
CA LEU A 212 10.72 -3.84 -24.78
C LEU A 212 11.40 -5.15 -25.17
N TYR A 213 11.22 -6.19 -24.36
CA TYR A 213 11.70 -7.53 -24.67
C TYR A 213 11.02 -8.11 -25.91
N GLY A 214 9.70 -7.90 -26.07
CA GLY A 214 8.96 -8.26 -27.28
C GLY A 214 9.49 -7.54 -28.52
N LEU A 215 9.75 -6.24 -28.41
CA LEU A 215 10.38 -5.44 -29.45
C LEU A 215 11.77 -5.97 -29.81
N TYR A 216 12.61 -6.28 -28.82
CA TYR A 216 13.91 -6.91 -29.03
C TYR A 216 13.83 -8.25 -29.78
N ASN A 217 12.89 -9.12 -29.41
CA ASN A 217 12.73 -10.41 -30.10
C ASN A 217 12.20 -10.27 -31.53
N LEU A 218 11.29 -9.31 -31.76
CA LEU A 218 10.85 -8.97 -33.11
C LEU A 218 12.04 -8.54 -33.98
N LEU A 219 12.99 -7.77 -33.42
CA LEU A 219 14.21 -7.34 -34.10
C LEU A 219 15.17 -8.50 -34.39
N ARG A 220 15.30 -9.47 -33.47
CA ARG A 220 16.18 -10.64 -33.63
C ARG A 220 15.70 -11.62 -34.71
N PHE A 221 14.38 -11.80 -34.86
CA PHE A 221 13.82 -12.83 -35.74
C PHE A 221 13.20 -12.27 -37.05
N GLY A 222 12.91 -10.96 -37.14
CA GLY A 222 12.23 -10.35 -38.30
C GLY A 222 13.13 -9.88 -39.45
N GLY A 223 14.47 -9.93 -39.33
CA GLY A 223 15.40 -9.41 -40.34
C GLY A 223 16.44 -10.44 -40.78
N GLY A 224 16.33 -10.94 -42.01
CA GLY A 224 17.29 -11.89 -42.58
C GLY A 224 18.66 -11.27 -42.93
N GLY A 225 19.73 -11.91 -42.43
CA GLY A 225 21.06 -12.04 -43.05
C GLY A 225 21.99 -10.81 -43.12
N GLY A 226 23.09 -10.84 -42.37
CA GLY A 226 24.32 -10.08 -42.68
C GLY A 226 25.17 -9.71 -41.44
N GLY A 227 26.43 -10.18 -41.40
CA GLY A 227 27.32 -10.10 -40.22
C GLY A 227 27.65 -8.71 -39.65
N ASP A 228 27.52 -7.63 -40.43
CA ASP A 228 27.70 -6.26 -39.92
C ASP A 228 26.44 -5.68 -39.25
N ARG A 229 25.25 -6.21 -39.56
CA ARG A 229 23.99 -5.84 -38.88
C ARG A 229 23.87 -6.51 -37.52
N ASP A 230 24.45 -7.69 -37.36
CA ASP A 230 24.43 -8.42 -36.08
C ASP A 230 25.10 -7.61 -34.96
N GLY A 231 26.25 -6.97 -35.24
CA GLY A 231 26.92 -6.12 -34.25
C GLY A 231 26.10 -4.89 -33.82
N ARG A 232 25.42 -4.24 -34.77
CA ARG A 232 24.56 -3.07 -34.50
C ARG A 232 23.25 -3.45 -33.82
N ALA A 233 22.63 -4.56 -34.21
CA ALA A 233 21.43 -5.09 -33.58
C ALA A 233 21.72 -5.54 -32.13
N LEU A 234 22.89 -6.14 -31.88
CA LEU A 234 23.36 -6.47 -30.53
C LEU A 234 23.62 -5.20 -29.71
N ALA A 235 24.27 -4.18 -30.29
CA ALA A 235 24.51 -2.90 -29.61
C ALA A 235 23.20 -2.20 -29.24
N VAL A 236 22.22 -2.18 -30.14
CA VAL A 236 20.90 -1.56 -29.91
C VAL A 236 20.09 -2.35 -28.91
N GLY A 237 20.10 -3.69 -28.99
CA GLY A 237 19.51 -4.54 -27.97
C GLY A 237 20.12 -4.29 -26.59
N LEU A 238 21.45 -4.16 -26.51
CA LEU A 238 22.16 -3.87 -25.26
C LEU A 238 21.80 -2.48 -24.72
N VAL A 239 21.74 -1.45 -25.56
CA VAL A 239 21.35 -0.09 -25.15
C VAL A 239 19.90 -0.07 -24.69
N VAL A 240 18.98 -0.68 -25.44
CA VAL A 240 17.56 -0.76 -25.07
C VAL A 240 17.39 -1.48 -23.74
N ILE A 241 18.01 -2.66 -23.55
CA ILE A 241 17.94 -3.42 -22.30
C ILE A 241 18.55 -2.61 -21.15
N THR A 242 19.73 -2.01 -21.36
CA THR A 242 20.42 -1.24 -20.32
C THR A 242 19.62 -0.02 -19.90
N VAL A 243 19.12 0.78 -20.86
CA VAL A 243 18.29 1.97 -20.59
C VAL A 243 17.01 1.58 -19.87
N SER A 244 16.36 0.49 -20.31
CA SER A 244 15.12 0.01 -19.71
C SER A 244 15.32 -0.52 -18.30
N ALA A 245 16.41 -1.26 -18.07
CA ALA A 245 16.79 -1.76 -16.75
C ALA A 245 17.12 -0.60 -15.81
N LEU A 246 17.89 0.39 -16.27
CA LEU A 246 18.22 1.58 -15.49
C LEU A 246 16.98 2.39 -15.15
N LEU A 247 16.09 2.63 -16.11
CA LEU A 247 14.84 3.35 -15.87
C LEU A 247 13.96 2.61 -14.84
N THR A 248 13.82 1.31 -15.01
CA THR A 248 13.06 0.44 -14.08
C THR A 248 13.65 0.47 -12.68
N LEU A 249 14.98 0.43 -12.57
CA LEU A 249 15.69 0.44 -11.29
C LEU A 249 15.59 1.81 -10.62
N THR A 250 15.80 2.91 -11.35
CA THR A 250 15.65 4.28 -10.85
C THR A 250 14.23 4.53 -10.34
N VAL A 251 13.23 4.07 -11.09
CA VAL A 251 11.83 4.21 -10.70
C VAL A 251 11.53 3.36 -9.47
N SER A 252 11.94 2.09 -9.47
CA SER A 252 11.77 1.22 -8.30
C SER A 252 12.43 1.81 -7.06
N ALA A 253 13.62 2.41 -7.18
CA ALA A 253 14.32 3.09 -6.11
C ALA A 253 13.60 4.36 -5.64
N MET A 254 13.07 5.18 -6.55
CA MET A 254 12.32 6.40 -6.23
C MET A 254 11.03 6.06 -5.47
N PHE A 255 10.30 5.02 -5.88
CA PHE A 255 9.10 4.57 -5.20
C PHE A 255 9.38 3.87 -3.87
N TRP A 256 10.43 3.07 -3.80
CA TRP A 256 10.89 2.50 -2.52
C TRP A 256 11.24 3.61 -1.53
N PHE A 257 11.99 4.62 -1.98
CA PHE A 257 12.35 5.78 -1.16
C PHE A 257 11.11 6.57 -0.74
N GLY A 258 10.17 6.83 -1.67
CA GLY A 258 8.89 7.47 -1.36
C GLY A 258 8.06 6.70 -0.33
N SER A 259 8.00 5.37 -0.44
CA SER A 259 7.30 4.49 0.52
C SER A 259 7.96 4.56 1.91
N VAL A 260 9.29 4.50 1.98
CA VAL A 260 10.05 4.66 3.23
C VAL A 260 9.83 6.05 3.84
N LEU A 261 9.77 7.10 3.02
CA LEU A 261 9.58 8.46 3.49
C LEU A 261 8.17 8.68 4.03
N ILE A 262 7.14 8.16 3.34
CA ILE A 262 5.76 8.14 3.82
C ILE A 262 5.69 7.39 5.16
N HIS A 263 6.31 6.21 5.24
CA HIS A 263 6.34 5.41 6.47
C HIS A 263 6.99 6.17 7.63
N ARG A 264 8.13 6.84 7.40
CA ARG A 264 8.84 7.64 8.43
C ARG A 264 8.11 8.93 8.83
N VAL A 265 7.41 9.58 7.91
CA VAL A 265 6.63 10.78 8.19
C VAL A 265 5.36 10.44 8.98
N LEU A 266 4.75 9.29 8.71
CA LEU A 266 3.61 8.78 9.45
C LEU A 266 4.02 8.21 10.82
N SER A 267 5.18 7.57 10.94
CA SER A 267 5.65 6.97 12.20
C SER A 267 6.03 8.02 13.25
N ARG A 268 6.52 9.20 12.83
CA ARG A 268 6.99 10.26 13.75
C ARG A 268 5.92 10.97 14.58
N TYR A 269 4.64 10.69 14.36
CA TYR A 269 3.52 11.31 15.09
C TYR A 269 2.77 10.32 16.00
N ARG A 270 3.27 9.09 16.16
CA ARG A 270 2.64 8.04 16.97
C ARG A 270 3.31 7.81 18.33
N GLU A 271 4.23 8.69 18.70
CA GLU A 271 4.83 8.81 20.04
C GLU A 271 4.59 10.24 20.54
#